data_AF-A0A1W9TJK6-F1
#
_entry.id   AF-A0A1W9TJK6-F1
#
_cell.length_a   1.000
_cell.length_b   1.000
_cell.length_c   1.000
_cell.angle_alpha   90.00
_cell.angle_beta   90.00
_cell.angle_gamma   90.00
#
_symmetry.space_group_name_H-M   'P 1'
#
loop_
_entity.id
_entity.type
_entity.pdbx_description
1 polymer ?
#
loop_
_entity_poly.entity_id
_entity_poly.type
_entity_poly.pdbx_seq_one_letter_code
_entity_poly.pdbx_strand_id
1 'polypeptide(L)'
;MKTLILYGFGIGVVDIRSIEKVKDKYEKIIVFVSKKPQGKAQKMLDELKDLEINVTLNFYKEAKRKAKEINESELRDLGDFGDRAMMRDPC
;
A
#
# COMPACT_ATOMS: atom_id res chain seq x y z
N MET A 1 -17.03 -6.62 1.29
CA MET A 1 -15.60 -6.66 1.65
C MET A 1 -15.00 -5.36 1.17
N LYS A 2 -14.01 -4.79 1.87
CA LYS A 2 -13.52 -3.44 1.55
C LYS A 2 -12.31 -3.48 0.62
N THR A 3 -12.09 -2.40 -0.13
CA THR A 3 -10.82 -2.17 -0.84
C THR A 3 -9.85 -1.41 0.06
N LEU A 4 -8.63 -1.90 0.22
CA LEU A 4 -7.56 -1.16 0.90
C LEU A 4 -6.81 -0.30 -0.11
N ILE A 5 -6.68 0.99 0.18
CA ILE A 5 -5.90 1.94 -0.61
C ILE A 5 -4.75 2.44 0.25
N LEU A 6 -3.53 2.10 -0.15
CA LEU A 6 -2.30 2.53 0.51
C LEU A 6 -1.60 3.58 -0.34
N TYR A 7 -0.95 4.53 0.31
CA TYR A 7 -0.14 5.53 -0.39
C TYR A 7 1.15 5.87 0.35
N GLY A 8 2.21 6.23 -0.38
CA GLY A 8 3.46 6.68 0.24
C GLY A 8 4.56 6.97 -0.78
N PHE A 9 5.74 7.35 -0.29
CA PHE A 9 6.86 7.66 -1.17
C PHE A 9 7.37 6.41 -1.92
N GLY A 10 7.43 5.28 -1.23
CA GLY A 10 7.85 4.00 -1.81
C GLY A 10 7.36 2.83 -0.97
N ILE A 11 7.36 1.65 -1.59
CA ILE A 11 7.00 0.39 -0.95
C ILE A 11 8.26 -0.48 -0.78
N GLY A 12 8.44 -0.99 0.43
CA GLY A 12 9.56 -1.86 0.81
C GLY A 12 9.09 -3.22 1.30
N VAL A 13 10.05 -4.06 1.68
CA VAL A 13 9.80 -5.44 2.13
C VAL A 13 8.87 -5.51 3.35
N VAL A 14 9.03 -4.58 4.30
CA VAL A 14 8.21 -4.53 5.52
C VAL A 14 6.75 -4.23 5.20
N ASP A 15 6.52 -3.31 4.25
CA ASP A 15 5.18 -2.95 3.79
C ASP A 15 4.51 -4.17 3.14
N ILE A 16 5.22 -4.86 2.24
CA ILE A 16 4.69 -6.04 1.53
C ILE A 16 4.32 -7.15 2.50
N ARG A 17 5.16 -7.43 3.50
CA ARG A 17 4.84 -8.42 4.57
C ARG A 17 3.61 -8.01 5.37
N SER A 18 3.46 -6.74 5.66
CA SER A 18 2.30 -6.23 6.39
C SER A 18 1.03 -6.38 5.56
N ILE A 19 1.11 -6.12 4.25
CA ILE A 19 0.01 -6.32 3.30
C ILE A 19 -0.37 -7.80 3.24
N GLU A 20 0.62 -8.68 3.13
CA GLU A 20 0.40 -10.13 3.07
C GLU A 20 -0.37 -10.67 4.29
N LYS A 21 -0.10 -10.15 5.49
CA LYS A 21 -0.80 -10.53 6.74
C LYS A 21 -2.29 -10.15 6.75
N VAL A 22 -2.69 -9.14 5.98
CA VAL A 22 -4.06 -8.59 6.01
C VAL A 22 -4.81 -8.79 4.70
N LYS A 23 -4.18 -9.38 3.67
CA LYS A 23 -4.74 -9.43 2.33
C LYS A 23 -6.11 -10.10 2.26
N ASP A 24 -6.31 -11.16 3.04
CA ASP A 24 -7.57 -11.93 3.05
C ASP A 24 -8.74 -11.17 3.67
N LYS A 25 -8.48 -10.02 4.32
CA LYS A 25 -9.51 -9.13 4.89
C LYS A 25 -10.08 -8.14 3.88
N TYR A 26 -9.42 -7.99 2.73
CA TYR A 26 -9.76 -7.01 1.71
C TYR A 26 -10.08 -7.71 0.39
N GLU A 27 -11.01 -7.15 -0.37
CA GLU A 27 -11.33 -7.66 -1.71
C GLU A 27 -10.23 -7.33 -2.71
N LYS A 28 -9.63 -6.15 -2.56
CA LYS A 28 -8.57 -5.64 -3.42
C LYS A 28 -7.66 -4.70 -2.64
N ILE A 29 -6.39 -4.68 -3.01
CA ILE A 29 -5.40 -3.76 -2.43
C ILE A 29 -4.79 -2.94 -3.56
N ILE A 30 -4.87 -1.62 -3.43
CA ILE A 30 -4.35 -0.66 -4.40
C ILE A 30 -3.30 0.19 -3.69
N VAL A 31 -2.10 0.25 -4.24
CA VAL A 31 -0.98 0.98 -3.67
C VAL A 31 -0.54 2.09 -4.61
N PHE A 32 -0.48 3.32 -4.11
CA PHE A 32 0.04 4.47 -4.84
C PHE A 32 1.41 4.88 -4.30
N VAL A 33 2.44 4.83 -5.14
CA VAL A 33 3.81 5.18 -4.74
C VAL A 33 4.49 6.14 -5.69
N SER A 34 5.41 6.96 -5.18
CA SER A 34 6.21 7.87 -6.02
C SER A 34 7.35 7.15 -6.75
N LYS A 35 7.85 6.05 -6.16
CA LYS A 35 8.96 5.26 -6.68
C LYS A 35 8.54 3.82 -6.91
N LYS A 36 9.01 3.25 -8.02
CA LYS A 36 8.89 1.81 -8.27
C LYS A 36 9.56 1.02 -7.14
N PRO A 37 8.99 -0.11 -6.71
CA PRO A 37 9.69 -1.06 -5.87
C PRO A 37 10.97 -1.53 -6.58
N GLN A 38 12.01 -1.85 -5.81
CA GLN A 38 13.28 -2.33 -6.34
C GLN A 38 13.81 -3.50 -5.51
N GLY A 39 14.68 -4.31 -6.13
CA GLY A 39 15.37 -5.41 -5.47
C GLY A 39 14.41 -6.45 -4.88
N LYS A 40 14.60 -6.78 -3.59
CA LYS A 40 13.81 -7.80 -2.89
C LYS A 40 12.32 -7.45 -2.80
N ALA A 41 11.98 -6.15 -2.70
CA ALA A 41 10.59 -5.72 -2.65
C ALA A 41 9.86 -6.04 -3.97
N GLN A 42 10.51 -5.82 -5.12
CA GLN A 42 9.93 -6.17 -6.41
C GLN A 42 9.67 -7.69 -6.53
N LYS A 43 10.65 -8.52 -6.16
CA LYS A 43 10.50 -9.98 -6.23
C LYS A 43 9.32 -10.49 -5.39
N MET A 44 9.17 -9.97 -4.17
CA MET A 44 8.05 -10.35 -3.30
C MET A 44 6.70 -9.85 -3.83
N LEU A 45 6.67 -8.73 -4.53
CA LEU A 45 5.46 -8.24 -5.19
C LEU A 45 5.05 -9.09 -6.38
N ASP A 46 6.01 -9.60 -7.15
CA ASP A 46 5.73 -10.49 -8.28
C ASP A 46 5.12 -11.83 -7.80
N GLU A 47 5.44 -12.25 -6.58
CA GLU A 47 4.85 -13.42 -5.91
C GLU A 47 3.47 -13.11 -5.30
N LEU A 48 3.21 -11.85 -4.94
CA LEU A 48 1.96 -11.41 -4.32
C LEU A 48 0.90 -11.14 -5.40
N LYS A 49 0.02 -12.11 -5.63
CA LYS A 49 -1.16 -11.90 -6.49
C LYS A 49 -2.17 -10.96 -5.82
N ASP A 50 -3.01 -10.32 -6.63
CA ASP A 50 -4.12 -9.45 -6.19
C ASP A 50 -3.74 -8.08 -5.58
N LEU A 51 -2.59 -7.54 -6.01
CA LEU A 51 -2.14 -6.20 -5.64
C LEU A 51 -1.93 -5.30 -6.85
N GLU A 52 -2.53 -4.12 -6.84
CA GLU A 52 -2.39 -3.11 -7.89
C GLU A 52 -1.41 -2.02 -7.46
N ILE A 53 -0.29 -1.83 -8.17
CA ILE A 53 0.68 -0.75 -7.90
C ILE A 53 0.60 0.33 -8.95
N ASN A 54 0.27 1.54 -8.50
CA ASN A 54 0.23 2.75 -9.31
C ASN A 54 1.40 3.64 -8.95
N VAL A 55 2.30 3.88 -9.91
CA VAL A 55 3.48 4.74 -9.72
C VAL A 55 3.17 6.14 -10.24
N THR A 56 3.22 7.14 -9.36
CA THR A 56 2.87 8.52 -9.69
C THR A 56 3.54 9.50 -8.73
N LEU A 57 3.95 10.66 -9.25
CA LEU A 57 4.50 11.75 -8.44
C LEU A 57 3.43 12.35 -7.49
N ASN A 58 2.15 12.15 -7.78
CA ASN A 58 1.02 12.68 -7.02
C ASN A 58 0.27 11.59 -6.24
N PHE A 59 1.00 10.62 -5.67
CA PHE A 59 0.44 9.42 -5.02
C PHE A 59 -0.69 9.71 -4.03
N TYR A 60 -0.55 10.74 -3.19
CA TYR A 60 -1.57 11.11 -2.21
C TYR A 60 -2.87 11.59 -2.87
N LYS A 61 -2.77 12.45 -3.87
CA LYS A 61 -3.93 13.01 -4.59
C LYS A 61 -4.66 11.90 -5.36
N GLU A 62 -3.91 11.03 -6.02
CA GLU A 62 -4.44 9.90 -6.77
C GLU A 62 -5.13 8.88 -5.85
N ALA A 63 -4.51 8.54 -4.71
CA ALA A 63 -5.10 7.65 -3.72
C ALA A 63 -6.41 8.22 -3.15
N LYS A 64 -6.44 9.53 -2.83
CA LYS A 64 -7.66 10.22 -2.40
C LYS A 64 -8.76 10.23 -3.46
N ARG A 65 -8.39 10.45 -4.72
CA ARG A 65 -9.34 10.40 -5.84
C ARG A 65 -9.93 8.98 -5.95
N LYS A 66 -9.08 7.96 -5.89
CA LYS A 66 -9.52 6.56 -5.97
C LYS A 66 -10.40 6.15 -4.80
N ALA A 67 -10.09 6.60 -3.59
CA ALA A 67 -10.94 6.37 -2.42
C ALA A 67 -12.34 6.98 -2.56
N LYS A 68 -12.48 8.11 -3.26
CA LYS A 68 -13.79 8.71 -3.55
C LYS A 68 -14.57 7.97 -4.63
N GLU A 69 -13.89 7.30 -5.55
CA GLU A 69 -14.52 6.48 -6.60
C GLU A 69 -15.04 5.15 -6.06
N ILE A 70 -14.47 4.66 -4.95
CA ILE A 70 -14.79 3.34 -4.38
C ILE A 70 -15.58 3.52 -3.07
N ASN A 71 -16.87 3.15 -3.11
CA ASN A 71 -17.82 3.31 -2.01
C ASN A 71 -17.35 2.65 -0.69
N GLU A 72 -16.77 1.46 -0.75
CA GLU A 72 -16.26 0.74 0.42
C GLU A 72 -14.72 0.65 0.39
N SER A 73 -14.06 1.80 0.55
CA SER A 73 -12.59 1.86 0.61
C SER A 73 -12.07 2.30 1.98
N GLU A 74 -10.88 1.79 2.32
CA GLU A 74 -10.08 2.24 3.46
C GLU A 74 -8.80 2.89 2.93
N LEU A 75 -8.57 4.15 3.27
CA LEU A 75 -7.39 4.90 2.82
C LEU A 75 -6.38 5.02 3.97
N ARG A 76 -5.14 4.56 3.77
CA ARG A 76 -4.06 4.68 4.77
C ARG A 76 -2.72 5.09 4.16
N ASP A 77 -1.91 5.77 4.98
CA ASP A 77 -0.51 6.05 4.67
C ASP A 77 0.34 4.79 4.92
N LEU A 78 1.24 4.47 4.00
CA LEU A 78 2.22 3.39 4.17
C LEU A 78 3.12 3.62 5.39
N GLY A 79 3.43 4.87 5.73
CA GLY A 79 4.16 5.26 6.92
C GLY A 79 3.48 4.87 8.24
N ASP A 80 2.15 4.86 8.24
CA ASP A 80 1.31 4.55 9.39
C ASP A 80 0.63 3.16 9.25
N PHE A 81 1.11 2.36 8.31
CA PHE A 81 0.55 1.04 8.01
C PHE A 81 1.47 -0.09 8.47
N GLY A 82 0.86 -1.08 9.14
CA GLY A 82 1.52 -2.32 9.52
C GLY A 82 2.74 -2.10 10.43
N ASP A 83 3.75 -2.94 10.22
CA ASP A 83 4.95 -2.96 11.07
C ASP A 83 5.80 -1.68 10.89
N ARG A 84 5.61 -0.90 9.81
CA ARG A 84 6.33 0.37 9.61
C ARG A 84 5.89 1.43 10.64
N ALA A 85 4.61 1.44 11.01
CA ALA A 85 4.10 2.34 12.05
C ALA A 85 4.72 2.06 13.42
N MET A 86 5.02 0.79 13.71
CA MET A 86 5.67 0.36 14.97
C MET A 86 7.17 0.68 15.00
N MET A 87 7.79 0.88 13.84
CA MET A 87 9.20 1.28 13.71
C MET A 87 9.40 2.81 13.72
N ARG A 88 8.32 3.60 13.68
CA ARG A 88 8.39 5.03 14.01
C ARG A 88 8.57 5.14 15.52
N ASP A 89 9.82 5.32 15.96
CA ASP A 89 10.15 5.58 17.36
C ASP A 89 9.19 6.65 17.94
N PRO A 90 8.52 6.39 19.07
CA PRO A 90 7.87 7.44 19.82
C PRO A 90 8.97 8.28 20.48
N CYS A 91 9.31 9.41 19.86
CA CYS A 91 10.16 10.43 20.49
C CYS A 91 9.48 11.00 21.74
#